data_AF-A0A0M9VQY9-F1
#
_entry.id   AF-A0A0M9VQY9-F1
#
_cell.length_a   1.000
_cell.length_b   1.000
_cell.length_c   1.000
_cell.angle_alpha   90.00
_cell.angle_beta   90.00
_cell.angle_gamma   90.00
#
_symmetry.space_group_name_H-M   'P 1'
#
loop_
_entity.id
_entity.type
_entity.pdbx_description
1 polymer ?
#
loop_
_entity_poly.entity_id
_entity_poly.type
_entity_poly.pdbx_seq_one_letter_code
_entity_poly.pdbx_strand_id
1 'polypeptide(L)'
;MAVHLRFDHKRNNFTVWESGAILEYLADAYDTEHKFSGATPEEKASISHPVQGNLYFSKVYWDDTYDENGPPNYIKRFKMELDRVFKVDETQLKAQAAKYSEDKAWLVLDRPTIADFSPMGWLARLPALKEPPEIDTNQCRVPMKYVEKLCSQEGMGKVQAKMQQS
;
A
#
# COMPACT_ATOMS: atom_id res chain seq x y z
N MET A 1 12.91 -7.72 -2.54
CA MET A 1 12.23 -7.62 -1.22
C MET A 1 13.11 -6.75 -0.34
N ALA A 2 12.74 -5.47 -0.15
CA ALA A 2 13.50 -4.60 0.74
C ALA A 2 13.08 -4.91 2.18
N VAL A 3 13.98 -5.55 2.94
CA VAL A 3 13.81 -5.70 4.38
C VAL A 3 13.95 -4.30 4.98
N HIS A 4 12.81 -3.70 5.33
CA HIS A 4 12.82 -2.40 5.98
C HIS A 4 13.20 -2.64 7.44
N LEU A 5 14.33 -2.08 7.84
CA LEU A 5 14.83 -2.07 9.21
C LEU A 5 14.80 -0.63 9.70
N ARG A 6 14.20 -0.41 10.88
CA ARG A 6 14.18 0.92 11.51
C ARG A 6 14.79 0.86 12.90
N PHE A 7 15.69 1.79 13.16
CA PHE A 7 16.21 2.09 14.49
C PHE A 7 15.51 3.32 15.05
N ASP A 8 14.89 3.16 16.22
CA ASP A 8 14.34 4.28 16.97
C ASP A 8 15.31 4.74 18.06
N HIS A 9 16.14 5.71 17.70
CA HIS A 9 17.11 6.31 18.62
C HIS A 9 16.47 7.04 19.80
N LYS A 10 15.19 7.44 19.72
CA LYS A 10 14.47 8.10 20.81
C LYS A 10 13.89 7.11 21.81
N ARG A 11 13.86 5.81 21.48
CA ARG A 11 13.33 4.74 22.34
C ARG A 11 14.38 3.65 22.53
N ASN A 12 15.50 4.00 23.17
CA ASN A 12 16.58 3.06 23.53
C ASN A 12 17.16 2.28 22.34
N ASN A 13 17.24 2.90 21.17
CA ASN A 13 17.68 2.24 19.94
C ASN A 13 16.86 0.98 19.61
N PHE A 14 15.57 0.98 19.94
CA PHE A 14 14.69 -0.13 19.64
C PHE A 14 14.66 -0.39 18.13
N THR A 15 14.76 -1.66 17.77
CA THR A 15 14.88 -2.10 16.37
C THR A 15 13.59 -2.79 15.96
N VAL A 16 13.00 -2.31 14.87
CA VAL A 16 11.80 -2.88 14.27
C VAL A 16 12.09 -3.28 12.84
N TRP A 17 11.58 -4.46 12.47
CA TRP A 17 11.71 -5.11 11.18
C TRP A 17 10.32 -5.51 10.69
N GLU A 18 10.18 -5.71 9.39
CA GLU A 18 8.91 -5.81 8.66
C GLU A 18 8.17 -4.48 8.51
N SER A 19 7.74 -4.16 7.28
CA SER A 19 7.12 -2.87 6.97
C SER A 19 5.80 -2.65 7.72
N GLY A 20 4.97 -3.69 7.86
CA GLY A 20 3.73 -3.63 8.64
C GLY A 20 3.99 -3.34 10.11
N ALA A 21 4.90 -4.09 10.73
CA ALA A 21 5.27 -3.88 12.14
C ALA A 21 5.91 -2.51 12.37
N ILE A 22 6.67 -1.97 11.40
CA ILE A 22 7.18 -0.59 11.47
C ILE A 22 6.02 0.41 11.46
N LEU A 23 5.02 0.26 10.60
CA LEU A 23 3.86 1.16 10.55
C LEU A 23 3.03 1.10 11.84
N GLU A 24 2.75 -0.10 12.34
CA GLU A 24 2.06 -0.31 13.62
C GLU A 24 2.84 0.31 14.79
N TYR A 25 4.15 0.05 14.84
CA TYR A 25 5.02 0.64 15.86
C TYR A 25 4.97 2.16 15.82
N LEU A 26 5.05 2.78 14.63
CA LEU A 26 5.02 4.23 14.51
C LEU A 26 3.66 4.82 14.90
N ALA A 27 2.57 4.14 14.53
CA ALA A 27 1.24 4.50 14.95
C ALA A 27 1.13 4.51 16.49
N ASP A 28 1.45 3.40 17.14
CA ASP A 28 1.34 3.30 18.60
C ASP A 28 2.33 4.20 19.35
N ALA A 29 3.53 4.41 18.79
CA ALA A 29 4.59 5.18 19.43
C ALA A 29 4.44 6.69 19.26
N TYR A 30 3.86 7.16 18.15
CA TYR A 30 3.90 8.57 17.73
C TYR A 30 2.57 9.15 17.24
N ASP A 31 1.58 8.34 16.84
CA ASP A 31 0.26 8.83 16.44
C ASP A 31 -0.68 8.96 17.64
N THR A 32 -0.30 9.77 18.63
CA THR A 32 -1.03 9.92 19.90
C THR A 32 -2.43 10.52 19.74
N GLU A 33 -2.71 11.15 18.60
CA GLU A 33 -4.01 11.73 18.26
C GLU A 33 -4.85 10.81 17.35
N HIS A 34 -4.38 9.59 17.07
CA HIS A 34 -5.06 8.61 16.21
C HIS A 34 -5.42 9.14 14.80
N LYS A 35 -4.55 9.99 14.24
CA LYS A 35 -4.72 10.57 12.89
C LYS A 35 -4.64 9.49 11.81
N PHE A 36 -3.78 8.50 12.00
CA PHE A 36 -3.50 7.43 11.03
C PHE A 36 -3.73 6.03 11.61
N SER A 37 -4.22 5.93 12.84
CA SER A 37 -4.43 4.69 13.57
C SER A 37 -5.84 4.61 14.17
N GLY A 38 -6.24 3.40 14.58
CA GLY A 38 -7.48 3.18 15.30
C GLY A 38 -7.36 3.60 16.77
N ALA A 39 -8.38 4.28 17.28
CA ALA A 39 -8.47 4.70 18.67
C ALA A 39 -9.03 3.59 19.58
N THR A 40 -9.82 2.66 19.02
CA THR A 40 -10.38 1.52 19.75
C THR A 40 -9.79 0.18 19.30
N PRO A 41 -9.89 -0.88 20.12
CA PRO A 41 -9.49 -2.22 19.70
C PRO A 41 -10.16 -2.67 18.39
N GLU A 42 -11.42 -2.33 18.19
CA GLU A 42 -12.19 -2.67 16.98
C GLU A 42 -11.67 -1.92 15.74
N GLU A 43 -11.35 -0.62 15.89
CA GLU A 43 -10.75 0.15 14.80
C GLU A 43 -9.35 -0.39 14.46
N LYS A 44 -8.53 -0.69 15.47
CA LYS A 44 -7.20 -1.30 15.28
C LYS A 44 -7.29 -2.66 14.59
N ALA A 45 -8.23 -3.52 15.01
CA ALA A 45 -8.44 -4.82 14.39
C ALA A 45 -8.95 -4.73 12.94
N SER A 46 -9.66 -3.64 12.60
CA SER A 46 -10.15 -3.39 11.23
C SER A 46 -9.05 -2.91 10.29
N ILE A 47 -7.97 -2.33 10.83
CA ILE A 47 -6.79 -1.92 10.08
C ILE A 47 -5.94 -3.17 9.79
N SER A 48 -6.38 -3.95 8.79
CA SER A 48 -5.63 -5.08 8.25
C SER A 48 -4.66 -4.60 7.16
N HIS A 49 -3.48 -5.22 7.09
CA HIS A 49 -2.42 -4.91 6.14
C HIS A 49 -2.48 -5.87 4.93
N PRO A 50 -3.15 -5.54 3.82
CA PRO A 50 -3.02 -6.33 2.61
C PRO A 50 -1.64 -6.09 1.97
N VAL A 51 -0.62 -6.80 2.46
CA VAL A 51 0.73 -6.75 1.88
C VAL A 51 0.80 -7.73 0.70
N GLN A 52 0.27 -7.32 -0.45
CA GLN A 52 0.35 -8.12 -1.69
C GLN A 52 1.24 -7.45 -2.75
N GLY A 53 2.52 -7.26 -2.43
CA GLY A 53 3.52 -6.70 -3.37
C GLY A 53 4.09 -7.70 -4.39
N ASN A 54 3.55 -8.91 -4.49
CA ASN A 54 4.19 -10.03 -5.19
C ASN A 54 4.19 -9.88 -6.73
N LEU A 55 3.19 -9.23 -7.33
CA LEU A 55 3.22 -8.96 -8.78
C LEU A 55 4.31 -7.95 -9.13
N TYR A 56 4.42 -6.88 -8.34
CA TYR A 56 5.45 -5.86 -8.52
C TYR A 56 6.84 -6.51 -8.44
N PHE A 57 7.06 -7.40 -7.47
CA PHE A 57 8.32 -8.15 -7.39
C PHE A 57 8.62 -8.96 -8.66
N SER A 58 7.63 -9.69 -9.17
CA SER A 58 7.77 -10.58 -10.32
C SER A 58 8.13 -9.88 -11.64
N LYS A 59 7.71 -8.62 -11.79
CA LYS A 59 7.88 -7.85 -13.04
C LYS A 59 8.98 -6.78 -12.97
N VAL A 60 9.28 -6.27 -11.77
CA VAL A 60 10.26 -5.18 -11.60
C VAL A 60 11.61 -5.68 -11.13
N TYR A 61 11.62 -6.69 -10.25
CA TYR A 61 12.87 -7.14 -9.65
C TYR A 61 13.40 -8.43 -10.25
N TRP A 62 12.55 -9.26 -10.90
CA TRP A 62 12.97 -10.60 -11.33
C TRP A 62 14.13 -10.56 -12.32
N ASP A 63 13.98 -9.79 -13.40
CA ASP A 63 14.96 -9.72 -14.48
C ASP A 63 16.31 -9.21 -13.97
N ASP A 64 16.32 -8.09 -13.21
CA ASP A 64 17.55 -7.53 -12.64
C ASP A 64 18.19 -8.43 -11.57
N THR A 65 17.40 -9.23 -10.85
CA THR A 65 17.91 -10.08 -9.76
C THR A 65 18.45 -11.41 -10.26
N TYR A 66 17.81 -11.99 -11.27
CA TYR A 66 18.08 -13.35 -11.73
C TYR A 66 18.66 -13.43 -13.15
N ASP A 67 18.81 -12.30 -13.84
CA ASP A 67 19.30 -12.22 -15.22
C ASP A 67 18.49 -13.11 -16.19
N GLU A 68 17.19 -13.27 -15.90
CA GLU A 68 16.23 -14.04 -16.68
C GLU A 68 14.85 -13.40 -16.64
N ASN A 69 14.02 -13.67 -17.66
CA ASN A 69 12.64 -13.23 -17.62
C ASN A 69 11.85 -13.98 -16.54
N GLY A 70 11.03 -13.26 -15.78
CA GLY A 70 10.06 -13.87 -14.84
C GLY A 70 9.21 -14.97 -15.49
N PRO A 71 9.04 -16.15 -14.86
CA PRO A 71 8.28 -17.26 -15.43
C PRO A 71 6.84 -16.84 -15.81
N PRO A 72 6.36 -17.12 -17.04
CA PRO A 72 5.04 -16.65 -17.49
C PRO A 72 3.86 -17.12 -16.63
N ASN A 73 3.95 -18.34 -16.08
CA ASN A 73 2.96 -18.89 -15.14
C ASN A 73 2.92 -18.13 -13.81
N TYR A 74 4.07 -17.66 -13.33
CA TYR A 74 4.21 -16.87 -12.11
C TYR A 74 3.60 -15.48 -12.32
N ILE A 75 3.98 -14.80 -13.41
CA ILE A 75 3.40 -13.51 -13.81
C ILE A 75 1.88 -13.61 -13.93
N LYS A 76 1.36 -14.63 -14.64
CA LYS A 76 -0.08 -14.85 -14.80
C LYS A 76 -0.79 -15.01 -13.45
N ARG A 77 -0.23 -15.79 -12.53
CA ARG A 77 -0.80 -16.00 -11.19
C ARG A 77 -0.92 -14.69 -10.42
N PHE A 78 0.16 -13.89 -10.37
CA PHE A 78 0.13 -12.65 -9.60
C PHE A 78 -0.68 -11.54 -10.26
N LYS A 79 -0.81 -11.56 -11.59
CA LYS A 79 -1.76 -10.70 -12.30
C LYS A 79 -3.19 -11.00 -11.83
N MET A 80 -3.58 -12.28 -11.85
CA MET A 80 -4.91 -12.69 -11.40
C MET A 80 -5.19 -12.33 -9.94
N GLU A 81 -4.16 -12.42 -9.07
CA GLU A 81 -4.30 -12.02 -7.68
C GLU A 81 -4.43 -10.49 -7.51
N LEU A 82 -3.67 -9.70 -8.28
CA LEU A 82 -3.83 -8.25 -8.30
C LEU A 82 -5.25 -7.84 -8.74
N ASP A 83 -5.75 -8.46 -9.81
CA ASP A 83 -7.11 -8.21 -10.30
C ASP A 83 -8.16 -8.55 -9.22
N ARG A 84 -7.94 -9.63 -8.44
CA ARG A 84 -8.82 -10.02 -7.35
C ARG A 84 -8.78 -9.00 -6.20
N VAL A 85 -7.60 -8.51 -5.82
CA VAL A 85 -7.45 -7.49 -4.78
C VAL A 85 -8.14 -6.20 -5.18
N PHE A 86 -7.94 -5.73 -6.42
CA PHE A 86 -8.58 -4.50 -6.90
C PHE A 86 -10.10 -4.58 -6.88
N LYS A 87 -10.70 -5.74 -7.12
CA LYS A 87 -12.15 -5.95 -6.95
C LYS A 87 -12.60 -5.84 -5.49
N VAL A 88 -11.80 -6.37 -4.56
CA VAL A 88 -12.07 -6.25 -3.13
C VAL A 88 -11.98 -4.79 -2.70
N ASP A 89 -10.92 -4.09 -3.11
CA ASP A 89 -10.71 -2.67 -2.81
C ASP A 89 -11.82 -1.81 -3.42
N GLU A 90 -12.21 -2.06 -4.67
CA GLU A 90 -13.33 -1.34 -5.29
C GLU A 90 -14.64 -1.55 -4.51
N THR A 91 -14.93 -2.79 -4.09
CA THR A 91 -16.13 -3.10 -3.29
C THR A 91 -16.09 -2.37 -1.96
N GLN A 92 -14.94 -2.41 -1.28
CA GLN A 92 -14.74 -1.77 0.02
C GLN A 92 -14.85 -0.24 -0.09
N LEU A 93 -14.18 0.37 -1.07
CA LEU A 93 -14.20 1.82 -1.28
C LEU A 93 -15.59 2.34 -1.64
N LYS A 94 -16.38 1.57 -2.42
CA LYS A 94 -17.80 1.89 -2.67
C LYS A 94 -18.63 1.84 -1.39
N ALA A 95 -18.43 0.81 -0.55
CA ALA A 95 -19.12 0.71 0.73
C ALA A 95 -18.75 1.89 1.66
N GLN A 96 -17.48 2.29 1.66
CA GLN A 96 -16.98 3.41 2.45
C GLN A 96 -17.50 4.76 1.95
N ALA A 97 -17.59 4.94 0.62
CA ALA A 97 -18.22 6.11 0.03
C ALA A 97 -19.71 6.22 0.38
N ALA A 98 -20.43 5.10 0.41
CA ALA A 98 -21.82 5.05 0.82
C ALA A 98 -22.01 5.32 2.33
N LYS A 99 -21.05 4.91 3.17
CA LYS A 99 -21.10 5.07 4.62
C LYS A 99 -20.73 6.49 5.08
N TYR A 100 -19.71 7.09 4.46
CA TYR A 100 -19.18 8.39 4.87
C TYR A 100 -19.40 9.46 3.80
N SER A 101 -18.70 9.35 2.67
CA SER A 101 -18.79 10.17 1.46
C SER A 101 -17.62 9.81 0.53
N GLU A 102 -17.63 10.24 -0.74
CA GLU A 102 -16.51 9.96 -1.67
C GLU A 102 -15.17 10.55 -1.17
N ASP A 103 -15.18 11.74 -0.56
CA ASP A 103 -13.99 12.38 -0.01
C ASP A 103 -13.46 11.68 1.25
N LYS A 104 -14.33 10.98 1.99
CA LYS A 104 -13.98 10.18 3.17
C LYS A 104 -13.86 8.68 2.92
N ALA A 105 -14.00 8.25 1.67
CA ALA A 105 -13.81 6.87 1.28
C ALA A 105 -12.31 6.50 1.32
N TRP A 106 -11.93 5.75 2.34
CA TRP A 106 -10.62 5.13 2.55
C TRP A 106 -10.81 3.64 2.82
N LEU A 107 -9.74 2.83 2.81
CA LEU A 107 -9.89 1.39 3.00
C LEU A 107 -10.58 1.07 4.33
N VAL A 108 -10.22 1.80 5.38
CA VAL A 108 -10.75 1.64 6.73
C VAL A 108 -11.04 3.02 7.33
N LEU A 109 -12.09 3.13 8.15
CA LEU A 109 -12.55 4.38 8.78
C LEU A 109 -12.93 5.46 7.75
N ASP A 110 -13.02 6.71 8.20
CA ASP A 110 -13.42 7.90 7.44
C ASP A 110 -12.23 8.81 7.06
N ARG A 111 -11.01 8.32 7.29
CA ARG A 111 -9.72 9.03 7.10
C ARG A 111 -8.63 8.04 6.67
N PRO A 112 -7.53 8.48 6.04
CA PRO A 112 -6.46 7.56 5.68
C PRO A 112 -5.77 7.02 6.94
N THR A 113 -5.47 5.73 6.95
CA THR A 113 -4.81 5.03 8.05
C THR A 113 -3.55 4.30 7.55
N ILE A 114 -2.80 3.68 8.46
CA ILE A 114 -1.68 2.81 8.07
C ILE A 114 -2.09 1.68 7.09
N ALA A 115 -3.37 1.28 7.04
CA ALA A 115 -3.89 0.36 6.03
C ALA A 115 -3.69 0.91 4.62
N ASP A 116 -4.04 2.18 4.40
CA ASP A 116 -3.92 2.87 3.12
C ASP A 116 -2.46 3.09 2.72
N PHE A 117 -1.59 3.40 3.68
CA PHE A 117 -0.16 3.61 3.42
C PHE A 117 0.64 2.32 3.17
N SER A 118 0.17 1.17 3.71
CA SER A 118 0.91 -0.09 3.63
C SER A 118 1.16 -0.64 2.22
N PRO A 119 0.21 -0.59 1.25
CA PRO A 119 0.48 -1.03 -0.12
C PRO A 119 1.21 0.02 -0.97
N MET A 120 1.38 1.26 -0.50
CA MET A 120 1.87 2.37 -1.34
C MET A 120 3.22 2.11 -1.99
N GLY A 121 4.13 1.42 -1.30
CA GLY A 121 5.48 1.15 -1.80
C GLY A 121 5.51 0.47 -3.18
N TRP A 122 4.47 -0.31 -3.50
CA TRP A 122 4.31 -0.94 -4.81
C TRP A 122 3.11 -0.38 -5.60
N LEU A 123 2.00 -0.06 -4.93
CA LEU A 123 0.76 0.39 -5.56
C LEU A 123 0.92 1.73 -6.29
N ALA A 124 1.63 2.69 -5.67
CA ALA A 124 1.92 3.99 -6.29
C ALA A 124 2.90 3.89 -7.46
N ARG A 125 3.64 2.78 -7.57
CA ARG A 125 4.61 2.54 -8.65
C ARG A 125 4.05 1.72 -9.81
N LEU A 126 2.87 1.11 -9.67
CA LEU A 126 2.22 0.37 -10.75
C LEU A 126 2.04 1.18 -12.06
N PRO A 127 1.65 2.48 -12.03
CA PRO A 127 1.47 3.25 -13.26
C PRO A 127 2.77 3.47 -14.04
N ALA A 128 3.93 3.33 -13.38
CA ALA A 128 5.26 3.56 -13.96
C ALA A 128 5.91 2.30 -14.56
N LEU A 129 5.21 1.15 -14.54
CA LEU A 129 5.72 -0.09 -15.12
C LEU A 129 5.83 0.04 -16.65
N LYS A 130 7.02 -0.21 -17.21
CA LYS A 130 7.32 -0.11 -18.66
C LYS A 130 6.38 -0.96 -19.52
N GLU A 131 6.07 -2.15 -19.04
CA GLU A 131 4.91 -2.92 -19.45
C GLU A 131 3.93 -2.86 -18.28
N PRO A 132 2.89 -2.00 -18.32
CA PRO A 132 1.82 -2.13 -17.35
C PRO A 132 1.35 -3.59 -17.45
N PRO A 133 1.07 -4.27 -16.33
CA PRO A 133 0.36 -5.53 -16.45
C PRO A 133 -0.89 -5.19 -17.29
N GLU A 134 -1.34 -6.11 -18.12
CA GLU A 134 -2.63 -5.97 -18.81
C GLU A 134 -3.77 -6.00 -17.77
N ILE A 135 -3.72 -5.10 -16.79
CA ILE A 135 -4.70 -4.86 -15.78
C ILE A 135 -5.86 -4.23 -16.53
N ASP A 136 -7.05 -4.80 -16.37
CA ASP A 136 -8.24 -4.23 -16.95
C ASP A 136 -8.46 -2.83 -16.35
N THR A 137 -8.15 -1.80 -17.14
CA THR A 137 -8.23 -0.39 -16.74
C THR A 137 -9.64 0.02 -16.36
N ASN A 138 -10.67 -0.68 -16.86
CA ASN A 138 -12.06 -0.46 -16.45
C ASN A 138 -12.34 -0.98 -15.04
N GLN A 139 -11.75 -2.12 -14.66
CA GLN A 139 -11.84 -2.67 -13.29
C GLN A 139 -10.99 -1.90 -12.28
N CYS A 140 -10.07 -1.06 -12.78
CA CYS A 140 -9.15 -0.31 -11.93
C CYS A 140 -9.55 1.14 -11.71
N ARG A 141 -10.64 1.63 -12.29
CA ARG A 141 -10.94 3.07 -12.25
C ARG A 141 -11.12 3.60 -10.83
N VAL A 142 -11.81 2.85 -9.96
CA VAL A 142 -12.01 3.24 -8.55
C VAL A 142 -10.72 3.09 -7.75
N PRO A 143 -10.02 1.93 -7.77
CA PRO A 143 -8.70 1.80 -7.14
C PRO A 143 -7.69 2.85 -7.60
N MET A 144 -7.63 3.18 -8.90
CA MET A 144 -6.68 4.16 -9.43
C MET A 144 -6.99 5.59 -8.98
N LYS A 145 -8.26 6.00 -8.97
CA LYS A 145 -8.66 7.28 -8.37
C LYS A 145 -8.31 7.35 -6.88
N TYR A 146 -8.46 6.24 -6.17
CA TYR A 146 -8.05 6.12 -4.78
C TYR A 146 -6.52 6.24 -4.62
N VAL A 147 -5.73 5.62 -5.51
CA VAL A 147 -4.26 5.75 -5.53
C VAL A 147 -3.83 7.19 -5.80
N GLU A 148 -4.48 7.88 -6.74
CA GLU A 148 -4.24 9.29 -7.02
C GLU A 148 -4.55 10.17 -5.80
N LYS A 149 -5.71 9.95 -5.16
CA LYS A 149 -6.13 10.62 -3.91
C LYS A 149 -5.14 10.39 -2.78
N LEU A 150 -4.61 9.18 -2.65
CA LEU A 150 -3.62 8.83 -1.65
C LEU A 150 -2.26 9.49 -1.94
N CYS A 151 -1.85 9.54 -3.22
CA CYS A 151 -0.61 10.18 -3.65
C CYS A 151 -0.65 11.71 -3.52
N SER A 152 -1.83 12.33 -3.46
CA SER A 152 -1.99 13.78 -3.26
C SER A 152 -2.05 14.22 -1.80
N GLN A 153 -1.97 13.28 -0.84
CA GLN A 153 -1.97 13.61 0.58
C GLN A 153 -0.75 14.47 0.97
N GLU A 154 -0.93 15.30 2.00
CA GLU A 154 0.16 16.14 2.52
C GLU A 154 1.36 15.27 2.93
N GLY A 155 2.56 15.70 2.54
CA GLY A 155 3.81 14.97 2.81
C GLY A 155 4.17 13.90 1.76
N MET A 156 3.24 13.44 0.94
CA MET A 156 3.51 12.42 -0.08
C MET A 156 4.47 12.88 -1.17
N GLY A 157 4.45 14.17 -1.53
CA GLY A 157 5.42 14.72 -2.48
C GLY A 157 6.88 14.55 -2.04
N LYS A 158 7.16 14.62 -0.72
CA LYS A 158 8.50 14.37 -0.18
C LYS A 158 8.90 12.89 -0.26
N VAL A 159 7.93 12.00 -0.05
CA VAL A 159 8.13 10.54 -0.13
C VAL A 159 8.43 10.14 -1.58
N GLN A 160 7.63 10.62 -2.54
CA GLN A 160 7.82 10.36 -3.96
C GLN A 160 9.17 10.87 -4.47
N ALA A 161 9.58 12.06 -4.05
CA ALA A 161 10.90 12.61 -4.41
C ALA A 161 12.05 11.71 -3.92
N LYS A 162 11.95 11.15 -2.71
CA LYS A 162 12.94 10.19 -2.19
C LYS A 162 12.91 8.86 -2.95
N MET A 163 11.72 8.37 -3.30
CA MET A 163 11.55 7.10 -4.02
C MET A 163 12.07 7.14 -5.46
N GLN A 164 12.27 8.31 -6.05
CA GLN A 164 12.87 8.51 -7.38
C GLN A 164 14.41 8.57 -7.34
N GLN A 165 14.99 8.78 -6.16
CA GLN A 165 16.44 8.87 -5.93
C GLN A 165 17.07 7.53 -5.51
N SER A 166 16.25 6.51 -5.29
CA SER A 166 16.61 5.16 -4.86
C SER A 166 16.47 4.15 -5.98
#